data_AF-A0A0F6QLD7-F1
#
_entry.id   AF-A0A0F6QLD7-F1
#
_cell.length_a   1.000
_cell.length_b   1.000
_cell.length_c   1.000
_cell.angle_alpha   90.00
_cell.angle_beta   90.00
_cell.angle_gamma   90.00
#
_symmetry.space_group_name_H-M   'P 1'
#
loop_
_entity.id
_entity.type
_entity.pdbx_description
1 polymer ?
#
loop_
_entity_poly.entity_id
_entity_poly.type
_entity_poly.pdbx_seq_one_letter_code
_entity_poly.pdbx_strand_id
1 'polypeptide(L)'
;CKHGGDLYVVGGSIPRRMWKCNMHTMDWERCAPLPRDRLNHTMVSVSSEDAIYSLGGKTLQDTLSNAVIYYTVKDNRWTETSQLDTAVSGAAGVNLGGTIYLLGGEENDMDFFTKPSRLIQCFDTSAQKCQMKPYMLPFAGCMHAAVHMDVIFVVAEGDSLVCYNPLLESFTRLRFPEVWSCIPSLWKVASCNGCIYVFRDKCKKGDANT
;
A
#
# COMPACT_ATOMS: atom_id res chain seq x y z
N CYS A 1 -5.88 -7.06 -3.25
CA CYS A 1 -6.70 -6.23 -2.36
C CYS A 1 -7.97 -7.00 -2.00
N LYS A 2 -8.26 -7.23 -0.72
CA LYS A 2 -9.53 -7.85 -0.29
C LYS A 2 -10.59 -6.76 -0.22
N HIS A 3 -11.75 -6.99 -0.81
CA HIS A 3 -12.91 -6.09 -0.71
C HIS A 3 -14.17 -6.94 -0.55
N GLY A 4 -14.96 -6.67 0.50
CA GLY A 4 -16.06 -7.55 0.89
C GLY A 4 -15.58 -8.99 1.12
N GLY A 5 -16.27 -9.94 0.48
CA GLY A 5 -15.92 -11.37 0.49
C GLY A 5 -14.88 -11.79 -0.55
N ASP A 6 -14.47 -10.90 -1.45
CA ASP A 6 -13.74 -11.27 -2.66
C ASP A 6 -12.31 -10.69 -2.70
N LEU A 7 -11.47 -11.29 -3.54
CA LEU A 7 -10.09 -10.85 -3.75
C LEU A 7 -9.95 -10.20 -5.13
N TYR A 8 -9.41 -8.99 -5.16
CA TYR A 8 -9.14 -8.25 -6.39
C TYR A 8 -7.64 -8.14 -6.62
N VAL A 9 -7.23 -8.41 -7.85
CA VAL A 9 -5.83 -8.34 -8.30
C VAL A 9 -5.76 -7.50 -9.55
N VAL A 10 -4.87 -6.51 -9.57
CA VAL A 10 -4.70 -5.61 -10.71
C VAL A 10 -3.22 -5.28 -10.91
N GLY A 11 -2.80 -5.18 -12.17
CA GLY A 11 -1.43 -4.86 -12.55
C GLY A 11 -0.52 -6.08 -12.66
N GLY A 12 0.75 -5.91 -12.26
CA GLY A 12 1.81 -6.92 -12.45
C GLY A 12 2.37 -6.90 -13.89
N SER A 13 2.72 -8.07 -14.42
CA SER A 13 3.28 -8.21 -15.79
C SER A 13 2.35 -7.71 -16.90
N ILE A 14 1.06 -7.52 -16.60
CA ILE A 14 0.08 -6.94 -17.52
C ILE A 14 -0.56 -5.74 -16.80
N PRO A 15 0.04 -4.54 -16.90
CA PRO A 15 -0.17 -3.46 -15.95
C PRO A 15 -1.60 -2.94 -15.84
N ARG A 16 -2.47 -3.21 -16.83
CA ARG A 16 -3.86 -2.75 -16.84
C ARG A 16 -4.87 -3.80 -16.42
N ARG A 17 -4.51 -5.08 -16.41
CA ARG A 17 -5.48 -6.17 -16.27
C ARG A 17 -5.93 -6.29 -14.82
N MET A 18 -7.24 -6.39 -14.61
CA MET A 18 -7.86 -6.61 -13.31
C MET A 18 -8.67 -7.90 -13.32
N TRP A 19 -8.54 -8.66 -12.24
CA TRP A 19 -9.30 -9.86 -11.96
C TRP A 19 -9.89 -9.81 -10.57
N LYS A 20 -11.02 -10.48 -10.42
CA LYS A 20 -11.67 -10.75 -9.14
C LYS A 20 -11.73 -12.26 -8.95
N CYS A 21 -11.39 -12.72 -7.76
CA CYS A 21 -11.58 -14.10 -7.32
C CYS A 21 -12.72 -14.13 -6.31
N ASN A 22 -13.75 -14.90 -6.61
CA ASN A 22 -14.81 -15.18 -5.66
C ASN A 22 -14.26 -16.14 -4.61
N MET A 23 -14.19 -15.73 -3.34
CA MET A 23 -13.54 -16.58 -2.32
C MET A 23 -14.41 -17.75 -1.84
N HIS A 24 -15.68 -17.83 -2.24
CA HIS A 24 -16.54 -18.97 -1.96
C HIS A 24 -16.42 -20.05 -3.03
N THR A 25 -16.41 -19.65 -4.31
CA THR A 25 -16.34 -20.61 -5.44
C THR A 25 -14.93 -20.85 -5.94
N MET A 26 -13.99 -19.96 -5.59
CA MET A 26 -12.61 -19.91 -6.09
C MET A 26 -12.49 -19.64 -7.60
N ASP A 27 -13.56 -19.10 -8.21
CA ASP A 27 -13.58 -18.73 -9.62
C ASP A 27 -12.99 -17.33 -9.84
N TRP A 28 -12.27 -17.19 -10.96
CA TRP A 28 -11.71 -15.93 -11.41
C TRP A 28 -12.54 -15.31 -12.52
N GLU A 29 -12.91 -14.04 -12.35
CA GLU A 29 -13.62 -13.25 -13.34
C GLU A 29 -12.83 -11.98 -13.72
N ARG A 30 -13.01 -11.54 -14.97
CA ARG A 30 -12.38 -10.32 -15.46
C ARG A 30 -13.18 -9.10 -15.03
N CYS A 31 -12.50 -8.08 -14.53
CA CYS A 31 -13.09 -6.76 -14.26
C CYS A 31 -12.64 -5.74 -15.32
N ALA A 32 -13.19 -4.54 -15.25
CA ALA A 32 -12.74 -3.42 -16.05
C ALA A 32 -11.25 -3.16 -15.79
N PRO A 33 -10.45 -3.04 -16.85
CA PRO A 33 -9.03 -2.78 -16.71
C PRO A 33 -8.78 -1.35 -16.24
N LEU A 34 -7.59 -1.10 -15.68
CA LEU A 34 -7.16 0.26 -15.37
C LEU A 34 -7.23 1.14 -16.64
N PRO A 35 -7.61 2.42 -16.52
CA PRO A 35 -7.65 3.36 -17.66
C PRO A 35 -6.29 3.54 -18.31
N ARG A 36 -5.22 3.55 -17.49
CA ARG A 36 -3.81 3.63 -17.91
C ARG A 36 -2.98 2.58 -17.19
N ASP A 37 -1.86 2.22 -17.80
CA ASP A 37 -0.85 1.36 -17.20
C ASP A 37 -0.30 1.95 -15.90
N ARG A 38 -0.11 1.08 -14.90
CA ARG A 38 0.35 1.49 -13.58
C ARG A 38 1.11 0.37 -12.87
N LEU A 39 2.38 0.60 -12.59
CA LEU A 39 3.27 -0.29 -11.85
C LEU A 39 3.43 0.20 -10.41
N ASN A 40 3.69 -0.71 -9.47
CA ASN A 40 3.99 -0.40 -8.06
C ASN A 40 3.00 0.59 -7.40
N HIS A 41 1.73 0.52 -7.78
CA HIS A 41 0.68 1.34 -7.20
C HIS A 41 0.09 0.70 -5.97
N THR A 42 -0.54 1.54 -5.17
CA THR A 42 -1.09 1.15 -3.88
C THR A 42 -2.58 0.87 -4.04
N MET A 43 -3.03 -0.32 -3.66
CA MET A 43 -4.43 -0.73 -3.74
C MET A 43 -5.08 -0.77 -2.35
N VAL A 44 -6.12 0.03 -2.12
CA VAL A 44 -6.78 0.16 -0.81
C VAL A 44 -8.30 0.01 -0.93
N SER A 45 -8.88 -0.87 -0.11
CA SER A 45 -10.33 -1.07 -0.06
C SER A 45 -11.01 -0.07 0.87
N VAL A 46 -12.10 0.53 0.40
CA VAL A 46 -12.96 1.46 1.15
C VAL A 46 -14.38 0.89 1.13
N SER A 47 -14.66 0.02 2.09
CA SER A 47 -15.92 -0.75 2.13
C SER A 47 -17.16 0.12 2.33
N SER A 48 -17.03 1.29 2.98
CA SER A 48 -18.14 2.24 3.17
C SER A 48 -18.65 2.84 1.85
N GLU A 49 -17.84 2.80 0.79
CA GLU A 49 -18.14 3.37 -0.52
C GLU A 49 -18.28 2.31 -1.62
N ASP A 50 -18.21 1.01 -1.26
CA ASP A 50 -18.15 -0.11 -2.22
C ASP A 50 -17.06 0.11 -3.31
N ALA A 51 -15.91 0.66 -2.87
CA ALA A 51 -14.86 1.13 -3.75
C ALA A 51 -13.48 0.56 -3.40
N ILE A 52 -12.64 0.44 -4.44
CA ILE A 52 -11.23 0.07 -4.32
C ILE A 52 -10.37 1.13 -4.99
N TYR A 53 -9.52 1.79 -4.22
CA TYR A 53 -8.66 2.87 -4.69
C TYR A 53 -7.32 2.32 -5.17
N SER A 54 -6.82 2.89 -6.26
CA SER A 54 -5.46 2.77 -6.76
C SER A 54 -4.79 4.13 -6.68
N LEU A 55 -3.73 4.26 -5.88
CA LEU A 55 -3.03 5.51 -5.63
C LEU A 55 -1.55 5.39 -6.01
N GLY A 56 -1.02 6.42 -6.66
CA GLY A 56 0.41 6.51 -7.00
C GLY A 56 0.87 5.43 -7.99
N GLY A 57 2.11 4.97 -7.87
CA GLY A 57 2.77 4.05 -8.78
C GLY A 57 3.62 4.76 -9.84
N LYS A 58 4.02 4.01 -10.86
CA LYS A 58 4.79 4.47 -12.02
C LYS A 58 4.11 4.09 -13.33
N THR A 59 4.32 4.87 -14.37
CA THR A 59 3.97 4.49 -15.75
C THR A 59 4.97 3.46 -16.28
N LEU A 60 4.68 2.86 -17.45
CA LEU A 60 5.64 2.01 -18.15
C LEU A 60 6.92 2.75 -18.57
N GLN A 61 6.90 4.09 -18.63
CA GLN A 61 8.07 4.94 -18.89
C GLN A 61 8.80 5.34 -17.60
N ASP A 62 8.59 4.60 -16.51
CA ASP A 62 9.22 4.81 -15.20
C ASP A 62 8.96 6.19 -14.57
N THR A 63 7.90 6.86 -14.99
CA THR A 63 7.50 8.17 -14.43
C THR A 63 6.62 7.96 -13.21
N LEU A 64 7.01 8.53 -12.06
CA LEU A 64 6.18 8.54 -10.85
C LEU A 64 4.84 9.22 -11.12
N SER A 65 3.77 8.64 -10.58
CA SER A 65 2.41 9.16 -10.70
C SER A 65 1.91 9.64 -9.35
N ASN A 66 1.18 10.76 -9.34
CA ASN A 66 0.39 11.24 -8.21
C ASN A 66 -1.11 10.95 -8.39
N ALA A 67 -1.49 10.26 -9.47
CA ALA A 67 -2.91 10.04 -9.78
C ALA A 67 -3.57 9.10 -8.76
N VAL A 68 -4.82 9.42 -8.44
CA VAL A 68 -5.73 8.59 -7.65
C VAL A 68 -6.92 8.25 -8.53
N ILE A 69 -7.24 6.96 -8.58
CA ILE A 69 -8.41 6.44 -9.27
C ILE A 69 -9.07 5.42 -8.36
N TYR A 70 -10.39 5.26 -8.45
CA TYR A 70 -11.11 4.25 -7.69
C TYR A 70 -12.00 3.41 -8.60
N TYR A 71 -12.15 2.15 -8.23
CA TYR A 71 -13.00 1.18 -8.89
C TYR A 71 -14.26 0.98 -8.05
N THR A 72 -15.42 1.34 -8.60
CA THR A 72 -16.72 1.03 -8.00
C THR A 72 -17.07 -0.41 -8.31
N VAL A 73 -17.24 -1.24 -7.28
CA VAL A 73 -17.42 -2.69 -7.42
C VAL A 73 -18.72 -3.02 -8.14
N LYS A 74 -19.83 -2.40 -7.71
CA LYS A 74 -21.14 -2.56 -8.33
C LYS A 74 -21.18 -2.22 -9.82
N ASP A 75 -20.49 -1.15 -10.22
CA ASP A 75 -20.55 -0.62 -11.59
C ASP A 75 -19.47 -1.21 -12.50
N ASN A 76 -18.54 -1.98 -11.94
CA ASN A 76 -17.37 -2.51 -12.66
C ASN A 76 -16.65 -1.41 -13.45
N ARG A 77 -16.35 -0.28 -12.79
CA ARG A 77 -15.86 0.92 -13.47
C ARG A 77 -14.81 1.67 -12.65
N TRP A 78 -13.75 2.08 -13.33
CA TRP A 78 -12.74 3.00 -12.80
C TRP A 78 -13.15 4.46 -13.02
N THR A 79 -12.94 5.29 -12.00
CA THR A 79 -13.21 6.72 -12.02
C THR A 79 -11.99 7.48 -11.50
N GLU A 80 -11.66 8.60 -12.14
CA GLU A 80 -10.60 9.49 -11.69
C GLU A 80 -11.11 10.42 -10.59
N THR A 81 -10.22 10.82 -9.68
CA THR A 81 -10.50 11.78 -8.62
C THR A 81 -9.31 12.73 -8.46
N SER A 82 -9.30 13.56 -7.41
CA SER A 82 -8.19 14.45 -7.11
C SER A 82 -6.87 13.68 -6.91
N GLN A 83 -5.76 14.39 -7.01
CA GLN A 83 -4.43 13.78 -7.02
C GLN A 83 -3.78 13.85 -5.63
N LEU A 84 -2.76 13.02 -5.45
CA LEU A 84 -1.82 13.14 -4.33
C LEU A 84 -0.99 14.43 -4.49
N ASP A 85 -0.55 14.98 -3.36
CA ASP A 85 0.32 16.16 -3.34
C ASP A 85 1.70 15.83 -3.91
N THR A 86 2.21 14.63 -3.61
CA THR A 86 3.50 14.13 -4.08
C THR A 86 3.32 12.82 -4.83
N ALA A 87 3.88 12.75 -6.05
CA ALA A 87 3.94 11.51 -6.81
C ALA A 87 4.78 10.47 -6.08
N VAL A 88 4.27 9.24 -5.97
CA VAL A 88 4.87 8.21 -5.13
C VAL A 88 4.68 6.83 -5.73
N SER A 89 5.64 5.93 -5.57
CA SER A 89 5.48 4.51 -5.94
C SER A 89 5.97 3.57 -4.83
N GLY A 90 5.42 2.36 -4.73
CA GLY A 90 5.83 1.40 -3.70
C GLY A 90 5.48 1.81 -2.27
N ALA A 91 4.61 2.81 -2.09
CA ALA A 91 4.09 3.20 -0.79
C ALA A 91 3.21 2.09 -0.19
N ALA A 92 3.17 2.00 1.14
CA ALA A 92 2.12 1.24 1.79
C ALA A 92 0.85 2.09 1.87
N GLY A 93 -0.31 1.46 1.65
CA GLY A 93 -1.61 2.11 1.77
C GLY A 93 -2.54 1.35 2.69
N VAL A 94 -3.19 2.08 3.59
CA VAL A 94 -4.24 1.54 4.45
C VAL A 94 -5.39 2.53 4.57
N ASN A 95 -6.61 2.01 4.68
CA ASN A 95 -7.78 2.82 5.00
C ASN A 95 -8.05 2.71 6.50
N LEU A 96 -8.15 3.86 7.16
CA LEU A 96 -8.60 3.98 8.55
C LEU A 96 -9.64 5.10 8.61
N GLY A 97 -10.88 4.74 8.95
CA GLY A 97 -11.96 5.70 9.14
C GLY A 97 -12.33 6.54 7.91
N GLY A 98 -12.14 6.02 6.68
CA GLY A 98 -12.41 6.78 5.44
C GLY A 98 -11.25 7.66 4.99
N THR A 99 -10.13 7.62 5.70
CA THR A 99 -8.88 8.25 5.27
C THR A 99 -7.89 7.18 4.83
N ILE A 100 -7.40 7.30 3.60
CA ILE A 100 -6.34 6.44 3.07
C ILE A 100 -4.99 7.06 3.43
N TYR A 101 -4.21 6.36 4.24
CA TYR A 101 -2.84 6.73 4.59
C TYR A 101 -1.87 6.06 3.61
N LEU A 102 -1.18 6.86 2.80
CA LEU A 102 -0.01 6.46 2.02
C LEU A 102 1.26 6.74 2.81
N LEU A 103 2.09 5.72 2.96
CA LEU A 103 3.25 5.71 3.83
C LEU A 103 4.50 5.36 3.02
N GLY A 104 5.45 6.29 2.98
CA GLY A 104 6.75 6.15 2.33
C GLY A 104 6.68 5.78 0.85
N GLY A 105 7.47 4.81 0.42
CA GLY A 105 7.70 4.48 -0.99
C GLY A 105 8.89 5.22 -1.59
N GLU A 106 8.79 5.57 -2.86
CA GLU A 106 9.77 6.35 -3.62
C GLU A 106 9.12 7.61 -4.15
N GLU A 107 9.79 8.75 -3.99
CA GLU A 107 9.38 10.07 -4.49
C GLU A 107 10.52 10.70 -5.30
N ASN A 108 10.25 11.77 -6.03
CA ASN A 108 11.30 12.58 -6.65
C ASN A 108 11.79 13.67 -5.69
N ASP A 109 13.10 13.95 -5.72
CA ASP A 109 13.65 15.17 -5.15
C ASP A 109 13.48 16.38 -6.09
N MET A 110 14.05 17.52 -5.70
CA MET A 110 13.97 18.77 -6.46
C MET A 110 14.67 18.71 -7.83
N ASP A 111 15.62 17.79 -7.99
CA ASP A 111 16.38 17.57 -9.22
C ASP A 111 15.78 16.42 -10.06
N PHE A 112 14.58 15.94 -9.70
CA PHE A 112 13.86 14.83 -10.33
C PHE A 112 14.55 13.46 -10.21
N PHE A 113 15.47 13.30 -9.26
CA PHE A 113 16.01 11.99 -8.93
C PHE A 113 15.08 11.26 -7.97
N THR A 114 14.84 9.97 -8.25
CA THR A 114 14.03 9.13 -7.38
C THR A 114 14.79 8.79 -6.09
N LYS A 115 14.19 9.07 -4.95
CA LYS A 115 14.72 8.78 -3.62
C LYS A 115 13.68 8.07 -2.72
N PRO A 116 14.14 7.34 -1.69
CA PRO A 116 13.25 6.80 -0.67
C PRO A 116 12.46 7.89 0.05
N SER A 117 11.13 7.77 0.09
CA SER A 117 10.23 8.71 0.76
C SER A 117 10.01 8.34 2.22
N ARG A 118 9.89 9.36 3.07
CA ARG A 118 9.43 9.25 4.48
C ARG A 118 8.07 9.92 4.68
N LEU A 119 7.42 10.35 3.60
CA LEU A 119 6.21 11.14 3.68
C LEU A 119 5.02 10.29 4.12
N ILE A 120 4.05 10.97 4.73
CA ILE A 120 2.74 10.44 5.07
C ILE A 120 1.72 11.31 4.36
N GLN A 121 1.09 10.77 3.33
CA GLN A 121 0.03 11.42 2.59
C GLN A 121 -1.32 10.83 3.02
N CYS A 122 -2.25 11.68 3.44
CA CYS A 122 -3.59 11.30 3.86
C CYS A 122 -4.59 11.73 2.79
N PHE A 123 -5.25 10.78 2.16
CA PHE A 123 -6.30 11.04 1.18
C PHE A 123 -7.67 10.80 1.82
N ASP A 124 -8.42 11.87 2.03
CA ASP A 124 -9.82 11.81 2.49
C ASP A 124 -10.70 11.41 1.32
N THR A 125 -11.39 10.26 1.42
CA THR A 125 -12.20 9.72 0.31
C THR A 125 -13.51 10.49 0.13
N SER A 126 -14.05 11.05 1.22
CA SER A 126 -15.30 11.80 1.23
C SER A 126 -15.12 13.20 0.65
N ALA A 127 -14.05 13.90 1.06
CA ALA A 127 -13.70 15.23 0.58
C ALA A 127 -12.93 15.18 -0.74
N GLN A 128 -12.43 14.00 -1.12
CA GLN A 128 -11.53 13.80 -2.26
C GLN A 128 -10.37 14.80 -2.21
N LYS A 129 -9.63 14.78 -1.10
CA LYS A 129 -8.53 15.72 -0.89
C LYS A 129 -7.33 15.03 -0.26
N CYS A 130 -6.16 15.27 -0.82
CA CYS A 130 -4.89 14.89 -0.24
C CYS A 130 -4.40 15.95 0.76
N GLN A 131 -3.77 15.50 1.84
CA GLN A 131 -3.03 16.32 2.78
C GLN A 131 -1.77 15.58 3.23
N MET A 132 -0.63 16.25 3.21
CA MET A 132 0.58 15.77 3.86
C MET A 132 0.56 16.02 5.37
N LYS A 133 1.06 15.05 6.15
CA LYS A 133 1.39 15.28 7.55
C LYS A 133 2.69 16.09 7.68
N PRO A 134 2.81 16.96 8.69
CA PRO A 134 3.99 17.82 8.87
C PRO A 134 5.21 17.06 9.43
N TYR A 135 5.03 15.82 9.89
CA TYR A 135 6.07 14.95 10.40
C TYR A 135 6.32 13.76 9.46
N MET A 136 7.49 13.16 9.60
CA MET A 136 7.96 12.09 8.72
C MET A 136 7.96 10.73 9.44
N LEU A 137 7.83 9.66 8.66
CA LEU A 137 8.05 8.30 9.13
C LEU A 137 9.47 8.14 9.67
N PRO A 138 9.71 7.25 10.66
CA PRO A 138 11.05 7.00 11.21
C PRO A 138 12.05 6.40 10.21
N PHE A 139 11.56 5.79 9.14
CA PHE A 139 12.33 5.12 8.08
C PHE A 139 11.80 5.51 6.70
N ALA A 140 12.64 5.33 5.68
CA ALA A 140 12.34 5.70 4.29
C ALA A 140 12.23 4.46 3.40
N GLY A 141 11.51 4.59 2.28
CA GLY A 141 11.48 3.58 1.22
C GLY A 141 10.21 2.73 1.20
N CYS A 142 10.24 1.64 0.44
CA CYS A 142 9.12 0.74 0.27
C CYS A 142 8.78 0.00 1.57
N MET A 143 7.49 -0.07 1.90
CA MET A 143 7.01 -0.61 3.17
C MET A 143 5.69 -1.36 3.01
N HIS A 144 5.26 -2.05 4.07
CA HIS A 144 3.92 -2.63 4.18
C HIS A 144 3.25 -2.10 5.43
N ALA A 145 1.92 -1.94 5.36
CA ALA A 145 1.15 -1.49 6.50
C ALA A 145 -0.15 -2.28 6.64
N ALA A 146 -0.61 -2.39 7.88
CA ALA A 146 -1.90 -2.97 8.23
C ALA A 146 -2.54 -2.15 9.36
N VAL A 147 -3.86 -1.99 9.27
CA VAL A 147 -4.65 -1.35 10.33
C VAL A 147 -5.10 -2.41 11.32
N HIS A 148 -5.03 -2.09 12.60
CA HIS A 148 -5.64 -2.86 13.66
C HIS A 148 -6.26 -1.89 14.67
N MET A 149 -7.58 -1.96 14.82
CA MET A 149 -8.35 -0.94 15.55
C MET A 149 -8.05 0.46 14.99
N ASP A 150 -7.57 1.37 15.83
CA ASP A 150 -7.31 2.77 15.48
C ASP A 150 -5.83 3.08 15.21
N VAL A 151 -4.99 2.04 15.09
CA VAL A 151 -3.55 2.18 14.86
C VAL A 151 -3.10 1.49 13.58
N ILE A 152 -2.02 2.03 13.02
CA ILE A 152 -1.41 1.53 11.78
C ILE A 152 -0.07 0.91 12.12
N PHE A 153 0.08 -0.38 11.85
CA PHE A 153 1.36 -1.07 11.94
C PHE A 153 2.09 -0.96 10.61
N VAL A 154 3.33 -0.53 10.65
CA VAL A 154 4.18 -0.31 9.48
C VAL A 154 5.44 -1.13 9.63
N VAL A 155 5.76 -1.90 8.60
CA VAL A 155 7.02 -2.65 8.47
C VAL A 155 7.77 -2.17 7.24
N ALA A 156 9.04 -1.84 7.42
CA ALA A 156 9.98 -1.55 6.34
C ALA A 156 11.13 -2.57 6.36
N GLU A 157 12.06 -2.45 5.41
CA GLU A 157 13.27 -3.27 5.39
C GLU A 157 14.08 -3.14 6.70
N GLY A 158 14.72 -4.24 7.11
CA GLY A 158 15.44 -4.36 8.38
C GLY A 158 14.53 -4.57 9.60
N ASP A 159 14.98 -4.18 10.79
CA ASP A 159 14.24 -4.32 12.06
C ASP A 159 13.35 -3.09 12.35
N SER A 160 12.56 -2.72 11.35
CA SER A 160 11.78 -1.49 11.34
C SER A 160 10.29 -1.80 11.43
N LEU A 161 9.82 -2.25 12.60
CA LEU A 161 8.41 -2.34 12.93
C LEU A 161 8.01 -1.16 13.81
N VAL A 162 7.03 -0.39 13.35
CA VAL A 162 6.51 0.77 14.07
C VAL A 162 4.99 0.70 14.10
N CYS A 163 4.43 0.99 15.27
CA CYS A 163 3.02 1.30 15.45
C CYS A 163 2.84 2.82 15.35
N TYR A 164 2.09 3.28 14.36
CA TYR A 164 1.70 4.66 14.16
C TYR A 164 0.29 4.87 14.70
N ASN A 165 0.13 5.84 15.60
CA ASN A 165 -1.17 6.28 16.11
C ASN A 165 -1.54 7.61 15.46
N PRO A 166 -2.50 7.64 14.50
CA PRO A 166 -2.88 8.87 13.81
C PRO A 166 -3.60 9.89 14.68
N LEU A 167 -4.24 9.46 15.78
CA LEU A 167 -4.91 10.36 16.72
C LEU A 167 -3.90 11.13 17.59
N LEU A 168 -2.83 10.46 18.02
CA LEU A 168 -1.77 11.05 18.83
C LEU A 168 -0.60 11.57 18.00
N GLU A 169 -0.65 11.41 16.67
CA GLU A 169 0.42 11.80 15.74
C GLU A 169 1.81 11.27 16.17
N SER A 170 1.86 10.04 16.67
CA SER A 170 3.05 9.47 17.32
C SER A 170 3.38 8.07 16.84
N PHE A 171 4.67 7.72 16.97
CA PHE A 171 5.23 6.45 16.57
C PHE A 171 5.79 5.70 17.79
N THR A 172 5.41 4.43 17.93
CA THR A 172 5.99 3.51 18.90
C THR A 172 6.77 2.43 18.15
N ARG A 173 8.09 2.38 18.36
CA ARG A 173 8.94 1.34 17.78
C ARG A 173 8.72 0.03 18.52
N LEU A 174 8.42 -1.03 17.78
CA LEU A 174 8.29 -2.38 18.31
C LEU A 174 9.55 -3.17 17.97
N ARG A 175 9.99 -4.01 18.89
CA ARG A 175 11.17 -4.87 18.70
C ARG A 175 10.73 -6.28 18.35
N PHE A 176 11.30 -6.83 17.28
CA PHE A 176 11.21 -8.26 17.04
C PHE A 176 12.05 -9.01 18.06
N PRO A 177 11.72 -10.28 18.36
CA PRO A 177 12.64 -11.16 19.08
C PRO A 177 14.01 -11.21 18.39
N GLU A 178 15.10 -11.23 19.16
CA GLU A 178 16.48 -11.23 18.62
C GLU A 178 16.76 -12.40 17.67
N VAL A 179 16.01 -13.50 17.78
CA VAL A 179 16.10 -14.66 16.89
C VAL A 179 15.67 -14.32 15.45
N TRP A 180 14.94 -13.22 15.24
CA TRP A 180 14.37 -12.83 13.94
C TRP A 180 15.17 -11.74 13.22
N SER A 181 16.06 -11.03 13.90
CA SER A 181 16.74 -9.80 13.44
C SER A 181 17.95 -10.01 12.51
N CYS A 182 18.16 -11.21 11.97
CA CYS A 182 19.46 -11.54 11.37
C CYS A 182 19.62 -11.28 9.86
N ILE A 183 18.62 -10.82 9.11
CA ILE A 183 18.76 -10.59 7.65
C ILE A 183 17.78 -9.50 7.19
N PRO A 184 18.17 -8.53 6.33
CA PRO A 184 17.23 -7.61 5.70
C PRO A 184 16.26 -8.41 4.83
N SER A 185 15.05 -8.64 5.33
CA SER A 185 14.00 -9.33 4.60
C SER A 185 12.86 -8.37 4.28
N LEU A 186 12.19 -8.62 3.14
CA LEU A 186 10.97 -7.93 2.77
C LEU A 186 9.84 -8.36 3.71
N TRP A 187 9.70 -7.66 4.83
CA TRP A 187 8.63 -7.89 5.77
C TRP A 187 7.28 -7.50 5.17
N LYS A 188 6.27 -8.28 5.50
CA LYS A 188 4.86 -8.04 5.22
C LYS A 188 4.10 -8.05 6.54
N VAL A 189 3.02 -7.28 6.59
CA VAL A 189 2.14 -7.22 7.76
C VAL A 189 0.69 -7.36 7.33
N ALA A 190 -0.10 -8.09 8.12
CA ALA A 190 -1.53 -8.25 7.93
C ALA A 190 -2.25 -8.23 9.28
N SER A 191 -3.51 -7.81 9.27
CA SER A 191 -4.39 -7.82 10.43
C SER A 191 -5.51 -8.84 10.20
N CYS A 192 -5.73 -9.74 11.15
CA CYS A 192 -6.80 -10.74 11.08
C CYS A 192 -7.20 -11.18 12.48
N ASN A 193 -8.51 -11.40 12.72
CA ASN A 193 -9.05 -11.95 13.98
C ASN A 193 -8.53 -11.27 15.26
N GLY A 194 -8.38 -9.95 15.23
CA GLY A 194 -7.89 -9.20 16.39
C GLY A 194 -6.39 -9.33 16.64
N CYS A 195 -5.61 -9.85 15.69
CA CYS A 195 -4.16 -9.99 15.78
C CYS A 195 -3.46 -9.33 14.58
N ILE A 196 -2.24 -8.85 14.83
CA ILE A 196 -1.30 -8.47 13.77
C ILE A 196 -0.35 -9.62 13.51
N TYR A 197 -0.22 -9.99 12.24
CA TYR A 197 0.70 -10.98 11.75
C TYR A 197 1.80 -10.27 10.97
N VAL A 198 3.04 -10.47 11.39
CA VAL A 198 4.22 -10.05 10.63
C VAL A 198 4.90 -11.29 10.08
N PHE A 199 5.16 -11.30 8.78
CA PHE A 199 5.74 -12.43 8.08
C PHE A 199 6.76 -11.96 7.05
N ARG A 200 7.62 -12.87 6.62
CA ARG A 200 8.68 -12.61 5.66
C ARG A 200 8.70 -13.70 4.60
N ASP A 201 9.21 -13.36 3.43
CA ASP A 201 9.53 -14.38 2.44
C ASP A 201 10.63 -15.30 2.98
N LYS A 202 10.50 -16.59 2.68
CA LYS A 202 11.52 -17.57 3.01
C LYS A 202 12.72 -17.30 2.10
N CYS A 203 13.80 -16.72 2.64
CA CYS A 203 15.08 -16.71 1.92
C CYS A 203 15.41 -18.16 1.56
N LYS A 204 15.40 -18.48 0.26
CA LYS A 204 16.12 -19.67 -0.20
C LYS A 204 17.57 -19.42 0.21
N LYS A 205 18.11 -20.24 1.11
CA LYS A 205 19.57 -20.40 1.16
C LYS A 205 19.93 -20.82 -0.25
N GLY A 206 20.55 -19.93 -1.01
CA GLY A 206 21.19 -20.33 -2.25
C GLY A 206 22.15 -21.45 -1.90
N ASP A 207 22.07 -22.55 -2.66
CA ASP A 207 23.08 -23.58 -2.65
C ASP A 207 24.42 -22.91 -2.92
N ALA A 208 25.18 -22.67 -1.84
CA ALA A 208 26.62 -22.53 -1.95
C ALA A 208 27.14 -23.92 -2.28
N ASN A 209 27.12 -24.29 -3.56
CA ASN A 209 27.81 -25.47 -4.07
C ASN A 209 28.59 -25.09 -5.33
N THR A 210 29.91 -25.32 -5.21
CA THR A 210 31.02 -25.31 -6.17
C THR A 210 31.45 -23.96 -6.72
#